data_AF-A0A7S2G5R2-F1
#
_entry.id   AF-A0A7S2G5R2-F1
#
_cell.length_a   1.000
_cell.length_b   1.000
_cell.length_c   1.000
_cell.angle_alpha   90.00
_cell.angle_beta   90.00
_cell.angle_gamma   90.00
#
_symmetry.space_group_name_H-M   'P 1'
#
loop_
_entity.id
_entity.type
_entity.pdbx_description
1 polymer ?
#
loop_
_entity_poly.entity_id
_entity_poly.type
_entity_poly.pdbx_seq_one_letter_code
_entity_poly.pdbx_strand_id
1 'polypeptide(L)'
;DKLAPSNLREVVKAIILADPTRLAAEIQAESGKDSLAYAEWIAKSDSWGGFIDLHILSEYLGVQISAICIRTLRVESFPNEAKGDARIFVLFDGIHYDCIVTAGSPKVGVFSANDDLTVSKAVAIALELQEQKQFTDTANFTLQCQHCFKLLTGEADAQKHAKETGHFNFQEAPKK
;
A
#
# COMPACT_ATOMS: atom_id res chain seq x y z
N ASP A 1 10.00 0.10 21.02
CA ASP A 1 9.56 1.32 20.34
C ASP A 1 8.09 1.14 19.93
N LYS A 2 7.18 2.03 20.35
CA LYS A 2 5.73 1.85 20.14
C LYS A 2 5.33 1.92 18.65
N LEU A 3 6.21 2.44 17.80
CA LEU A 3 6.00 2.60 16.35
C LEU A 3 6.70 1.52 15.51
N ALA A 4 7.23 0.46 16.13
CA ALA A 4 7.78 -0.66 15.37
C ALA A 4 6.71 -1.30 14.46
N PRO A 5 7.05 -1.78 13.25
CA PRO A 5 6.08 -2.38 12.33
C PRO A 5 5.24 -3.51 12.95
N SER A 6 5.84 -4.36 13.79
CA SER A 6 5.12 -5.40 14.53
C SER A 6 4.03 -4.83 15.43
N ASN A 7 4.29 -3.69 16.08
CA ASN A 7 3.34 -3.06 16.98
C ASN A 7 2.18 -2.43 16.22
N LEU A 8 2.43 -1.85 15.04
CA LEU A 8 1.37 -1.31 14.19
C LEU A 8 0.45 -2.42 13.65
N ARG A 9 1.01 -3.60 13.31
CA ARG A 9 0.21 -4.78 12.92
C ARG A 9 -0.68 -5.26 14.06
N GLU A 10 -0.15 -5.33 15.28
CA GLU A 10 -0.93 -5.69 16.47
C GLU A 10 -2.03 -4.66 16.78
N VAL A 11 -1.79 -3.36 16.53
CA VAL A 11 -2.82 -2.33 16.63
C VAL A 11 -3.94 -2.56 15.62
N VAL A 12 -3.62 -2.82 14.35
CA VAL A 12 -4.62 -3.12 13.31
C VAL A 12 -5.44 -4.34 13.69
N LYS A 13 -4.76 -5.44 14.08
CA LYS A 13 -5.41 -6.66 14.57
C LYS A 13 -6.37 -6.36 15.73
N ALA A 14 -5.90 -5.68 16.76
CA ALA A 14 -6.70 -5.37 17.96
C ALA A 14 -7.95 -4.53 17.62
N ILE A 15 -7.82 -3.55 16.73
CA ILE A 15 -8.95 -2.70 16.31
C ILE A 15 -9.98 -3.51 15.53
N ILE A 16 -9.56 -4.39 14.62
CA ILE A 16 -10.48 -5.26 13.88
C ILE A 16 -11.21 -6.22 14.83
N LEU A 17 -10.51 -6.81 15.80
CA LEU A 17 -11.12 -7.73 16.76
C LEU A 17 -12.11 -7.04 17.73
N ALA A 18 -11.91 -5.75 18.00
CA ALA A 18 -12.80 -4.97 18.87
C ALA A 18 -14.16 -4.68 18.22
N ASP A 19 -14.20 -4.50 16.90
CA ASP A 19 -15.44 -4.40 16.12
C ASP A 19 -15.29 -5.06 14.75
N PRO A 20 -15.45 -6.40 14.67
CA PRO A 20 -15.26 -7.15 13.43
C PRO A 20 -16.25 -6.79 12.33
N THR A 21 -17.36 -6.12 12.67
CA THR A 21 -18.42 -5.81 11.70
C THR A 21 -18.20 -4.50 10.96
N ARG A 22 -17.46 -3.56 11.56
CA ARG A 22 -17.31 -2.18 11.07
C ARG A 22 -16.74 -2.06 9.65
N LEU A 23 -15.74 -2.88 9.31
CA LEU A 23 -15.02 -2.86 8.03
C LEU A 23 -15.14 -4.20 7.29
N ALA A 24 -16.14 -5.01 7.64
CA ALA A 24 -16.25 -6.37 7.12
C ALA A 24 -16.39 -6.42 5.59
N ALA A 25 -17.15 -5.48 5.02
CA ALA A 25 -17.38 -5.41 3.57
C ALA A 25 -16.10 -4.99 2.83
N GLU A 26 -15.39 -3.98 3.33
CA GLU A 26 -14.15 -3.48 2.78
C GLU A 26 -13.03 -4.52 2.89
N ILE A 27 -12.89 -5.18 4.04
CA ILE A 27 -11.91 -6.26 4.23
C ILE A 27 -12.17 -7.40 3.24
N GLN A 28 -13.43 -7.80 3.07
CA GLN A 28 -13.78 -8.87 2.13
C GLN A 28 -13.52 -8.46 0.68
N ALA A 29 -13.81 -7.21 0.31
CA ALA A 29 -13.58 -6.69 -1.03
C ALA A 29 -12.08 -6.59 -1.37
N GLU A 30 -11.26 -6.08 -0.44
CA GLU A 30 -9.84 -5.83 -0.67
C GLU A 30 -8.97 -7.09 -0.52
N SER A 31 -9.31 -8.00 0.40
CA SER A 31 -8.44 -9.13 0.76
C SER A 31 -9.00 -10.51 0.44
N GLY A 32 -10.30 -10.59 0.13
CA GLY A 32 -11.02 -11.84 -0.01
C GLY A 32 -11.25 -12.61 1.30
N LYS A 33 -10.93 -12.02 2.47
CA LYS A 33 -11.04 -12.66 3.79
C LYS A 33 -12.19 -12.07 4.60
N ASP A 34 -12.68 -12.83 5.57
CA ASP A 34 -13.47 -12.24 6.66
C ASP A 34 -12.57 -11.47 7.64
N SER A 35 -13.18 -10.64 8.48
CA SER A 35 -12.48 -9.76 9.43
C SER A 35 -11.57 -10.51 10.40
N LEU A 36 -11.98 -11.68 10.91
CA LEU A 36 -11.18 -12.44 11.87
C LEU A 36 -9.97 -13.08 11.18
N ALA A 37 -10.19 -13.64 9.99
CA ALA A 37 -9.12 -14.18 9.16
C ALA A 37 -8.12 -13.10 8.71
N TYR A 38 -8.60 -11.89 8.41
CA TYR A 38 -7.73 -10.75 8.11
C TYR A 38 -6.91 -10.33 9.32
N ALA A 39 -7.53 -10.22 10.50
CA ALA A 39 -6.86 -9.81 11.74
C ALA A 39 -5.70 -10.75 12.11
N GLU A 40 -5.86 -12.07 11.91
CA GLU A 40 -4.77 -13.03 12.10
C GLU A 40 -3.73 -13.00 10.97
N TRP A 41 -4.17 -12.78 9.73
CA TRP A 41 -3.26 -12.70 8.59
C TRP A 41 -2.34 -11.47 8.69
N ILE A 42 -2.87 -10.30 9.00
CA ILE A 42 -2.10 -9.05 8.97
C ILE A 42 -1.05 -8.95 10.07
N ALA A 43 -1.21 -9.69 11.16
CA ALA A 43 -0.24 -9.81 12.25
C ALA A 43 1.07 -10.52 11.83
N LYS A 44 1.04 -11.30 10.75
CA LYS A 44 2.24 -12.00 10.24
C LYS A 44 3.20 -11.02 9.59
N SER A 45 4.50 -11.28 9.75
CA SER A 45 5.56 -10.39 9.24
C SER A 45 5.67 -10.38 7.71
N ASP A 46 5.20 -11.42 7.03
CA ASP A 46 5.22 -11.60 5.59
C ASP A 46 3.95 -11.09 4.88
N SER A 47 2.93 -10.65 5.63
CA SER A 47 1.71 -10.07 5.07
C SER A 47 1.92 -8.62 4.63
N TRP A 48 1.41 -8.26 3.46
CA TRP A 48 1.50 -6.90 2.93
C TRP A 48 0.24 -6.13 3.31
N GLY A 49 0.39 -5.06 4.10
CA GLY A 49 -0.72 -4.17 4.42
C GLY A 49 -1.11 -3.29 3.24
N GLY A 50 -2.29 -2.67 3.30
CA GLY A 50 -2.81 -1.82 2.24
C GLY A 50 -3.89 -0.88 2.72
N PHE A 51 -4.92 -0.69 1.89
CA PHE A 51 -6.03 0.25 2.12
C PHE A 51 -6.63 0.15 3.53
N ILE A 52 -6.96 -1.06 3.99
CA ILE A 52 -7.58 -1.32 5.30
C ILE A 52 -6.67 -0.85 6.44
N ASP A 53 -5.38 -1.16 6.35
CA ASP A 53 -4.38 -0.80 7.35
C ASP A 53 -4.18 0.71 7.43
N LEU A 54 -4.08 1.39 6.28
CA LEU A 54 -3.93 2.83 6.22
C LEU A 54 -5.15 3.54 6.83
N HIS A 55 -6.36 3.04 6.57
CA HIS A 55 -7.58 3.55 7.21
C HIS A 55 -7.48 3.43 8.73
N ILE A 56 -7.26 2.22 9.24
CA ILE A 56 -7.25 1.95 10.68
C ILE A 56 -6.14 2.74 11.38
N LEU A 57 -4.94 2.78 10.80
CA LEU A 57 -3.81 3.51 11.37
C LEU A 57 -4.04 5.02 11.35
N SER A 58 -4.68 5.56 10.32
CA SER A 58 -5.08 6.97 10.29
C SER A 58 -5.97 7.33 11.49
N GLU A 59 -7.01 6.52 11.73
CA GLU A 59 -7.94 6.71 12.85
C GLU A 59 -7.21 6.58 14.20
N TYR A 60 -6.36 5.55 14.35
CA TYR A 60 -5.62 5.30 15.57
C TYR A 60 -4.62 6.41 15.92
N LEU A 61 -3.92 6.93 14.91
CA LEU A 61 -2.91 7.97 15.10
C LEU A 61 -3.51 9.38 15.14
N GLY A 62 -4.75 9.56 14.71
CA GLY A 62 -5.38 10.87 14.60
C GLY A 62 -4.75 11.75 13.51
N VAL A 63 -4.20 11.12 12.47
CA VAL A 63 -3.49 11.80 11.37
C VAL A 63 -4.12 11.37 10.06
N GLN A 64 -4.40 12.31 9.18
CA GLN A 64 -4.90 11.98 7.85
C GLN A 64 -3.78 11.33 7.03
N ILE A 65 -4.04 10.19 6.39
CA ILE A 65 -3.07 9.54 5.51
C ILE A 65 -3.58 9.70 4.08
N SER A 66 -2.81 10.38 3.23
CA SER A 66 -3.11 10.52 1.80
C SER A 66 -2.18 9.63 0.99
N ALA A 67 -2.71 8.53 0.46
CA ALA A 67 -2.01 7.63 -0.44
C ALA A 67 -2.15 8.10 -1.89
N ILE A 68 -1.04 8.18 -2.61
CA ILE A 68 -1.01 8.61 -4.01
C ILE A 68 -0.47 7.46 -4.86
N CYS A 69 -1.31 6.91 -5.73
CA CYS A 69 -0.87 5.88 -6.67
C CYS A 69 -0.09 6.53 -7.80
N ILE A 70 1.22 6.26 -7.92
CA ILE A 70 2.09 6.82 -8.96
C ILE A 70 1.53 6.50 -10.35
N ARG A 71 1.08 5.26 -10.56
CA ARG A 71 0.56 4.82 -11.85
C ARG A 71 -0.67 5.60 -12.30
N THR A 72 -1.63 5.86 -11.42
CA THR A 72 -2.94 6.44 -11.79
C THR A 72 -3.08 7.91 -11.42
N LEU A 73 -2.14 8.44 -10.62
CA LEU A 73 -2.20 9.74 -9.96
C LEU A 73 -3.43 9.94 -9.06
N ARG A 74 -4.18 8.87 -8.77
CA ARG A 74 -5.32 8.92 -7.85
C ARG A 74 -4.79 9.14 -6.43
N VAL A 75 -5.36 10.14 -5.77
CA VAL A 75 -5.16 10.40 -4.35
C VAL A 75 -6.34 9.81 -3.58
N GLU A 76 -6.03 9.05 -2.55
CA GLU A 76 -7.00 8.47 -1.63
C GLU A 76 -6.62 8.88 -0.21
N SER A 77 -7.55 9.48 0.53
CA SER A 77 -7.28 10.03 1.85
C SER A 77 -8.10 9.33 2.92
N PHE A 78 -7.45 9.02 4.04
CA PHE A 78 -8.05 8.39 5.19
C PHE A 78 -7.99 9.34 6.38
N PRO A 79 -9.13 9.63 7.03
CA PRO A 79 -10.45 9.68 6.40
C PRO A 79 -10.47 10.65 5.19
N ASN A 80 -11.48 10.54 4.32
CA ASN A 80 -11.60 11.38 3.13
C ASN A 80 -11.57 12.88 3.48
N GLU A 81 -12.31 13.26 4.52
CA GLU A 81 -12.28 14.60 5.10
C GLU A 81 -11.41 14.59 6.35
N ALA A 82 -10.46 15.51 6.43
CA ALA A 82 -9.57 15.62 7.58
C ALA A 82 -10.36 15.90 8.86
N LYS A 83 -10.12 15.10 9.90
CA LYS A 83 -10.72 15.29 11.24
C LYS A 83 -9.84 16.11 12.19
N GLY A 84 -8.64 16.48 11.76
CA GLY A 84 -7.67 17.25 12.52
C GLY A 84 -6.66 17.90 11.60
N ASP A 85 -5.65 18.56 12.17
CA ASP A 85 -4.75 19.42 11.42
C ASP A 85 -3.54 18.71 10.82
N ALA A 86 -3.32 17.42 11.10
CA ALA A 86 -2.14 16.68 10.67
C ALA A 86 -2.44 15.74 9.49
N ARG A 87 -1.58 15.78 8.46
CA ARG A 87 -1.59 14.88 7.30
C ARG A 87 -0.21 14.33 7.02
N ILE A 88 -0.12 13.06 6.60
CA ILE A 88 1.06 12.47 5.96
C ILE A 88 0.71 12.01 4.55
N PHE A 89 1.73 11.90 3.69
CA PHE A 89 1.56 11.37 2.33
C PHE A 89 2.41 10.13 2.14
N VAL A 90 1.82 9.12 1.49
CA VAL A 90 2.53 7.92 1.04
C VAL A 90 2.35 7.77 -0.47
N LEU A 91 3.44 7.50 -1.18
CA LEU A 91 3.44 7.16 -2.60
C LEU A 91 3.32 5.64 -2.73
N PHE A 92 2.42 5.19 -3.60
CA PHE A 92 2.25 3.77 -3.90
C PHE A 92 2.66 3.51 -5.35
N ASP A 93 3.65 2.64 -5.52
CA ASP A 93 4.21 2.29 -6.83
C ASP A 93 3.53 1.05 -7.47
N GLY A 94 2.61 0.39 -6.75
CA GLY A 94 1.98 -0.87 -7.16
C GLY A 94 2.35 -2.05 -6.27
N ILE A 95 3.49 -2.01 -5.58
CA ILE A 95 3.98 -3.07 -4.68
C ILE A 95 4.64 -2.54 -3.40
N HIS A 96 5.00 -1.25 -3.35
CA HIS A 96 5.70 -0.60 -2.26
C HIS A 96 5.05 0.75 -1.90
N TYR A 97 5.22 1.14 -0.63
CA TYR A 97 4.81 2.44 -0.11
C TYR A 97 6.02 3.23 0.37
N ASP A 98 6.18 4.45 -0.13
CA ASP A 98 7.23 5.38 0.28
C ASP A 98 6.64 6.65 0.91
N CYS A 99 7.27 7.15 1.97
CA CYS A 99 6.81 8.37 2.64
C CYS A 99 7.34 9.63 1.94
N ILE A 100 6.49 10.64 1.76
CA ILE A 100 6.92 11.97 1.34
C ILE A 100 7.37 12.77 2.57
N VAL A 101 8.58 13.30 2.51
CA VAL A 101 9.17 14.12 3.57
C VAL A 101 9.67 15.46 3.02
N THR A 102 9.85 16.42 3.92
CA THR A 102 10.46 17.70 3.56
C THR A 102 11.95 17.53 3.28
N ALA A 103 12.42 18.06 2.15
CA ALA A 103 13.83 18.01 1.78
C ALA A 103 14.72 18.62 2.89
N GLY A 104 15.81 17.93 3.23
CA GLY A 104 16.70 18.32 4.32
C GLY A 104 16.16 18.07 5.74
N SER A 105 14.96 17.50 5.87
CA SER A 105 14.35 17.14 7.14
C SER A 105 13.63 15.78 7.05
N PRO A 106 14.38 14.65 7.02
CA PRO A 106 13.80 13.31 6.84
C PRO A 106 12.84 12.89 7.98
N LYS A 107 12.84 13.62 9.10
CA LYS A 107 11.92 13.41 10.23
C LYS A 107 10.62 14.21 10.11
N VAL A 108 10.52 15.13 9.14
CA VAL A 108 9.38 16.03 8.96
C VAL A 108 8.58 15.57 7.74
N GLY A 109 7.67 14.62 7.97
CA GLY A 109 6.69 14.13 6.99
C GLY A 109 5.24 14.44 7.39
N VAL A 110 5.04 15.25 8.43
CA VAL A 110 3.71 15.69 8.89
C VAL A 110 3.45 17.11 8.40
N PHE A 111 2.37 17.27 7.67
CA PHE A 111 1.93 18.50 7.04
C PHE A 111 0.59 18.95 7.61
N SER A 112 0.19 20.19 7.32
CA SER A 112 -1.16 20.62 7.63
C SER A 112 -2.18 19.92 6.73
N ALA A 113 -3.27 19.42 7.30
CA ALA A 113 -4.36 18.82 6.55
C ALA A 113 -5.17 19.85 5.74
N ASN A 114 -5.06 21.14 6.06
CA ASN A 114 -5.72 22.24 5.36
C ASN A 114 -4.82 22.91 4.30
N ASP A 115 -3.65 22.33 4.01
CA ASP A 115 -2.70 22.86 3.04
C ASP A 115 -2.82 22.16 1.68
N ASP A 116 -3.69 22.70 0.83
CA ASP A 116 -3.92 22.22 -0.54
C ASP A 116 -2.69 22.41 -1.45
N LEU A 117 -1.82 23.36 -1.12
CA LEU A 117 -0.58 23.56 -1.88
C LEU A 117 0.36 22.37 -1.69
N THR A 118 0.43 21.82 -0.47
CA THR A 118 1.22 20.61 -0.21
C THR A 118 0.65 19.39 -0.93
N VAL A 119 -0.68 19.25 -1.05
CA VAL A 119 -1.29 18.18 -1.88
C VAL A 119 -0.84 18.29 -3.32
N SER A 120 -0.90 19.49 -3.89
CA SER A 120 -0.49 19.75 -5.27
C SER A 120 0.98 19.40 -5.52
N LYS A 121 1.86 19.70 -4.56
CA LYS A 121 3.28 19.32 -4.60
C LYS A 121 3.48 17.80 -4.52
N ALA A 122 2.76 17.12 -3.63
CA ALA A 122 2.82 15.67 -3.49
C ALA A 122 2.38 14.95 -4.79
N VAL A 123 1.33 15.45 -5.44
CA VAL A 123 0.87 14.96 -6.75
C VAL A 123 1.90 15.25 -7.85
N ALA A 124 2.57 16.40 -7.83
CA ALA A 124 3.62 16.71 -8.80
C ALA A 124 4.80 15.73 -8.70
N ILE A 125 5.19 15.32 -7.49
CA ILE A 125 6.20 14.26 -7.29
C ILE A 125 5.72 12.94 -7.91
N ALA A 126 4.47 12.55 -7.66
CA ALA A 126 3.91 11.34 -8.26
C ALA A 126 3.88 11.40 -9.80
N LEU A 127 3.58 12.57 -10.37
CA LEU A 127 3.61 12.80 -11.82
C LEU A 127 5.02 12.61 -12.39
N GLU A 128 6.04 13.22 -11.78
CA GLU A 128 7.44 13.04 -12.21
C GLU A 128 7.86 11.57 -12.18
N LEU A 129 7.50 10.84 -11.11
CA LEU A 129 7.77 9.41 -10.97
C LEU A 129 6.99 8.57 -12.01
N GLN A 130 5.75 8.95 -12.32
CA GLN A 130 4.95 8.31 -13.35
C GLN A 130 5.58 8.47 -14.73
N GLU A 131 6.02 9.69 -15.08
CA GLU A 131 6.71 9.98 -16.35
C GLU A 131 8.02 9.19 -16.47
N GLN A 132 8.73 8.99 -15.36
CA GLN A 132 9.93 8.16 -15.25
C GLN A 132 9.63 6.65 -15.16
N LYS A 133 8.34 6.25 -15.19
CA LYS A 133 7.88 4.87 -15.04
C LYS A 133 8.40 4.19 -13.77
N GLN A 134 8.54 4.95 -12.68
CA GLN A 134 8.90 4.46 -11.34
C GLN A 134 7.67 3.85 -10.66
N PHE A 135 7.10 2.82 -11.27
CA PHE A 135 5.98 2.05 -10.75
C PHE A 135 5.95 0.65 -11.36
N THR A 136 5.39 -0.31 -10.63
CA THR A 136 5.21 -1.68 -11.08
C THR A 136 3.75 -1.90 -11.49
N ASP A 137 3.53 -2.16 -12.78
CA ASP A 137 2.22 -2.60 -13.28
C ASP A 137 2.08 -4.11 -13.10
N THR A 138 1.66 -4.55 -11.91
CA THR A 138 1.48 -5.97 -11.58
C THR A 138 0.50 -6.70 -12.51
N ALA A 139 -0.33 -5.98 -13.28
CA ALA A 139 -1.21 -6.59 -14.26
C ALA A 139 -0.50 -6.91 -15.60
N ASN A 140 0.53 -6.14 -15.98
CA ASN A 140 1.12 -6.21 -17.32
C ASN A 140 2.66 -6.29 -17.35
N PHE A 141 3.33 -6.28 -16.21
CA PHE A 141 4.77 -6.50 -16.12
C PHE A 141 5.16 -7.88 -16.64
N THR A 142 6.34 -7.97 -17.25
CA THR A 142 6.88 -9.22 -17.76
C THR A 142 7.70 -9.87 -16.67
N LEU A 143 7.31 -11.08 -16.28
CA LEU A 143 8.03 -11.89 -15.33
C LEU A 143 8.73 -13.05 -16.05
N GLN A 144 9.91 -13.41 -15.60
CA GLN A 144 10.60 -14.63 -16.00
C GLN A 144 10.65 -15.61 -14.84
N CYS A 145 10.15 -16.82 -15.06
CA CYS A 145 10.33 -17.92 -14.11
C CYS A 145 11.81 -18.33 -14.07
N GLN A 146 12.43 -18.34 -12.90
CA GLN A 146 13.84 -18.67 -12.74
C GLN A 146 14.13 -20.19 -12.74
N HIS A 147 13.09 -21.02 -12.79
CA HIS A 147 13.23 -22.48 -12.89
C HIS A 147 13.20 -22.98 -14.34
N CYS A 148 12.28 -22.46 -15.16
CA CYS A 148 12.07 -22.91 -16.54
C CYS A 148 12.20 -21.80 -17.59
N PHE A 149 12.57 -20.59 -17.19
CA PHE A 149 12.82 -19.42 -18.04
C PHE A 149 11.64 -18.94 -18.88
N LYS A 150 10.42 -19.46 -18.64
CA LYS A 150 9.19 -19.01 -19.29
C LYS A 150 8.91 -17.56 -18.92
N LEU A 151 8.60 -16.74 -19.94
CA LEU A 151 8.07 -15.39 -19.76
C LEU A 151 6.57 -15.44 -19.49
N LEU A 152 6.13 -14.64 -18.53
CA LEU A 152 4.77 -14.59 -17.98
C LEU A 152 4.32 -13.12 -17.99
N THR A 153 3.03 -12.88 -18.22
CA THR A 153 2.48 -11.53 -18.25
C THR A 153 1.60 -11.30 -17.03
N GLY A 154 2.04 -10.41 -16.16
CA GLY A 154 1.25 -10.08 -14.97
C GLY A 154 1.29 -11.13 -13.87
N GLU A 155 0.71 -10.76 -12.74
CA GLU A 155 0.63 -11.59 -11.55
C GLU A 155 -0.25 -12.80 -11.78
N ALA A 156 -1.36 -12.63 -12.52
CA ALA A 156 -2.31 -13.70 -12.81
C ALA A 156 -1.66 -14.88 -13.54
N ASP A 157 -0.84 -14.62 -14.57
CA ASP A 157 -0.09 -15.67 -15.26
C ASP A 157 0.97 -16.30 -14.36
N ALA A 158 1.65 -15.52 -13.52
CA ALA A 158 2.64 -16.02 -12.58
C ALA A 158 2.03 -16.95 -11.53
N GLN A 159 0.88 -16.58 -10.95
CA GLN A 159 0.14 -17.42 -10.01
C GLN A 159 -0.35 -18.70 -10.68
N LYS A 160 -0.88 -18.62 -11.90
CA LYS A 160 -1.31 -19.80 -12.66
C LYS A 160 -0.14 -20.74 -12.92
N HIS A 161 0.99 -20.20 -13.40
CA HIS A 161 2.21 -20.95 -13.64
C HIS A 161 2.73 -21.63 -12.37
N ALA A 162 2.73 -20.92 -11.24
CA ALA A 162 3.14 -21.47 -9.95
C ALA A 162 2.26 -22.65 -9.51
N LYS A 163 0.93 -22.52 -9.67
CA LYS A 163 -0.02 -23.60 -9.35
C LYS A 163 0.16 -24.83 -10.24
N GLU A 164 0.40 -24.63 -11.54
CA GLU A 164 0.54 -25.74 -12.50
C GLU A 164 1.90 -26.44 -12.40
N THR A 165 2.96 -25.72 -12.05
CA THR A 165 4.35 -26.22 -12.14
C THR A 165 5.06 -26.36 -10.80
N GLY A 166 4.55 -25.75 -9.73
CA GLY A 166 5.24 -25.66 -8.44
C GLY A 166 6.43 -24.68 -8.42
N HIS A 167 6.59 -23.84 -9.45
CA HIS A 167 7.64 -22.84 -9.52
C HIS A 167 7.21 -21.51 -8.89
N PHE A 168 7.97 -21.00 -7.91
CA PHE A 168 7.63 -19.76 -7.17
C PHE A 168 8.69 -18.66 -7.30
N ASN A 169 9.84 -18.93 -7.94
CA ASN A 169 10.88 -17.94 -8.14
C ASN A 169 10.69 -17.20 -9.48
N PHE A 170 10.28 -15.93 -9.41
CA PHE A 170 10.05 -15.06 -10.56
C PHE A 170 10.91 -13.79 -10.45
N GLN A 171 11.39 -13.29 -11.59
CA GLN A 171 12.10 -12.03 -11.67
C GLN A 171 11.47 -11.16 -12.75
N GLU A 172 11.35 -9.86 -12.50
CA GLU A 172 10.93 -8.92 -13.55
C GLU A 172 11.97 -8.88 -14.68
N ALA A 173 11.49 -9.05 -15.90
CA ALA A 173 12.29 -8.97 -17.11
C ALA A 173 12.07 -7.61 -17.79
N PRO A 174 13.12 -6.98 -18.35
CA PRO A 174 12.97 -5.72 -19.07
C PRO A 174 11.94 -5.85 -20.19
N LYS A 175 11.07 -4.85 -20.33
CA LYS A 175 10.21 -4.72 -21.52
C LYS A 175 11.13 -4.57 -22.75
N LYS A 176 11.04 -5.49 -23.71
CA LYS A 176 11.70 -5.34 -25.02
C LYS A 176 11.08 -4.19 -25.80
#